data_AF-A0A9P7FGJ1-F1
#
_entry.id   AF-A0A9P7FGJ1-F1
#
_cell.length_a   1.000
_cell.length_b   1.000
_cell.length_c   1.000
_cell.angle_alpha   90.00
_cell.angle_beta   90.00
_cell.angle_gamma   90.00
#
_symmetry.space_group_name_H-M   'P 1'
#
loop_
_entity.id
_entity.type
_entity.pdbx_description
1 polymer ?
#
loop_
_entity_poly.entity_id
_entity_poly.type
_entity_poly.pdbx_seq_one_letter_code
_entity_poly.pdbx_strand_id
1 'polypeptide(L)'
;MPRIPTIPGAVISPRSEQDRWLKGHVARLCHLDHERFPGSQPVSFALEHLQQLEHRDYWVCEKSDGVRVLFFLQTDLTSGTQAVYLIDRHNDYYEVPGFWFPHHERRKEPLRDTIVDGELVIDVDPRTKKETLRFLAFDCLVVDAQNVMSRTLDKRYGRLKEWFFKPFSMMMQEFPHMAASQAFDIKVKNISFSYGVEEVFQVVIPALHHGNDGLIYTCVETPYASGTDPNILKWKPPSENSIDFKLVLRFPASKSNLSKPDYHAKPFFALHVYCGDEQGRPKYEPYDELFVDDDEWEMMKSSGEQIDDRIVEVHWDPVTSHWRKMRFRDDKPNGNYRTVVESIIQSIADGVEKDVLLERSAVIRHAWKARARPQQPSQRGPDTATRMPSNGPSVGHAPPPNVPLKYGPLATSRWSRVSGPPIFAGMQR
;
A
#
# COMPACT_ATOMS: atom_id res chain seq x y z
N MET A 1 6.31 -9.46 16.89
CA MET A 1 5.39 -8.63 16.09
C MET A 1 6.04 -7.29 15.86
N PRO A 2 6.01 -6.73 14.64
CA PRO A 2 6.46 -5.37 14.40
C PRO A 2 5.69 -4.41 15.30
N ARG A 3 6.43 -3.53 15.98
CA ARG A 3 5.87 -2.58 16.95
C ARG A 3 5.59 -1.29 16.20
N ILE A 4 4.32 -0.90 16.11
CA ILE A 4 3.92 0.36 15.47
C ILE A 4 4.57 1.51 16.25
N PRO A 5 5.39 2.36 15.60
CA PRO A 5 6.04 3.48 16.27
C PRO A 5 5.03 4.48 16.84
N THR A 6 5.28 4.99 18.04
CA THR A 6 4.57 6.17 18.55
C THR A 6 5.17 7.42 17.92
N ILE A 7 4.32 8.33 17.42
CA ILE A 7 4.78 9.61 16.87
C ILE A 7 5.37 10.44 18.03
N PRO A 8 6.64 10.85 17.96
CA PRO A 8 7.25 11.66 19.00
C PRO A 8 6.77 13.11 18.92
N GLY A 9 6.90 13.84 20.04
CA GLY A 9 6.57 15.26 20.12
C GLY A 9 5.31 15.56 20.94
N ALA A 10 5.08 16.83 21.17
CA ALA A 10 3.88 17.31 21.86
C ALA A 10 2.73 17.44 20.86
N VAL A 11 1.58 16.83 21.16
CA VAL A 11 0.38 16.94 20.33
C VAL A 11 -0.13 18.37 20.38
N ILE A 12 -0.30 19.00 19.22
CA ILE A 12 -0.95 20.31 19.12
C ILE A 12 -2.43 20.12 19.40
N SER A 13 -2.95 20.88 20.36
CA SER A 13 -4.34 20.75 20.78
C SER A 13 -5.30 20.96 19.60
N PRO A 14 -6.17 19.99 19.30
CA PRO A 14 -7.11 20.11 18.18
C PRO A 14 -7.96 21.37 18.30
N ARG A 15 -8.17 22.07 17.17
CA ARG A 15 -8.94 23.32 17.09
C ARG A 15 -8.37 24.49 17.89
N SER A 16 -7.14 24.40 18.41
CA SER A 16 -6.44 25.56 18.96
C SER A 16 -6.13 26.60 17.87
N GLU A 17 -5.71 27.81 18.26
CA GLU A 17 -5.27 28.83 17.30
C GLU A 17 -4.06 28.35 16.49
N GLN A 18 -3.10 27.68 17.14
CA GLN A 18 -1.94 27.09 16.50
C GLN A 18 -2.32 25.99 15.50
N ASP A 19 -3.24 25.08 15.86
CA ASP A 19 -3.75 24.02 14.96
C ASP A 19 -4.37 24.62 13.69
N ARG A 20 -5.25 25.62 13.83
CA ARG A 20 -5.88 26.30 12.69
C ARG A 20 -4.86 27.04 11.83
N TRP A 21 -3.91 27.72 12.46
CA TRP A 21 -2.85 28.42 11.74
C TRP A 21 -1.98 27.44 10.94
N LEU A 22 -1.54 26.34 11.55
CA LEU A 22 -0.71 25.32 10.90
C LEU A 22 -1.43 24.68 9.71
N LYS A 23 -2.69 24.30 9.87
CA LYS A 23 -3.52 23.72 8.80
C LYS A 23 -3.71 24.70 7.64
N GLY A 24 -4.07 25.94 7.93
CA GLY A 24 -4.19 26.99 6.91
C GLY A 24 -2.86 27.32 6.23
N HIS A 25 -1.75 27.27 6.96
CA HIS A 25 -0.42 27.53 6.41
C HIS A 25 0.08 26.42 5.51
N VAL A 26 -0.06 25.16 5.92
CA VAL A 26 0.22 23.99 5.08
C VAL A 26 -0.65 24.00 3.83
N ALA A 27 -1.96 24.31 3.94
CA ALA A 27 -2.84 24.42 2.78
C ALA A 27 -2.35 25.49 1.78
N ARG A 28 -1.94 26.68 2.27
CA ARG A 28 -1.37 27.73 1.43
C ARG A 28 -0.06 27.30 0.75
N LEU A 29 0.86 26.69 1.49
CA LEU A 29 2.13 26.20 0.92
C LEU A 29 1.89 25.13 -0.15
N CYS A 30 0.89 24.26 0.05
CA CYS A 30 0.50 23.21 -0.88
C CYS A 30 -0.43 23.70 -2.01
N HIS A 31 -0.82 24.98 -2.03
CA HIS A 31 -1.81 25.57 -2.95
C HIS A 31 -3.15 24.79 -2.97
N LEU A 32 -3.64 24.42 -1.79
CA LEU A 32 -4.92 23.70 -1.63
C LEU A 32 -6.03 24.66 -1.21
N ASP A 33 -7.22 24.46 -1.76
CA ASP A 33 -8.45 25.18 -1.39
C ASP A 33 -9.09 24.65 -0.09
N HIS A 34 -8.41 23.73 0.60
CA HIS A 34 -8.91 23.08 1.81
C HIS A 34 -7.79 22.74 2.80
N GLU A 35 -8.16 22.62 4.07
CA GLU A 35 -7.25 22.32 5.17
C GLU A 35 -7.12 20.82 5.51
N ARG A 36 -7.62 19.93 4.64
CA ARG A 36 -7.46 18.47 4.83
C ARG A 36 -6.00 18.03 4.64
N PHE A 37 -5.67 16.85 5.16
CA PHE A 37 -4.36 16.23 5.01
C PHE A 37 -3.89 16.25 3.54
N PRO A 38 -2.71 16.84 3.24
CA PRO A 38 -2.29 17.07 1.86
C PRO A 38 -1.59 15.85 1.23
N GLY A 39 -1.32 14.79 2.00
CA GLY A 39 -0.61 13.62 1.48
C GLY A 39 -1.43 12.79 0.50
N SER A 40 -0.75 12.20 -0.49
CA SER A 40 -1.31 11.28 -1.48
C SER A 40 -1.72 9.95 -0.84
N GLN A 41 -2.65 9.17 -1.39
CA GLN A 41 -3.02 7.85 -0.87
C GLN A 41 -2.92 6.80 -1.99
N PRO A 42 -2.15 5.72 -1.80
CA PRO A 42 -1.96 4.71 -2.84
C PRO A 42 -3.17 3.80 -3.01
N VAL A 43 -3.38 3.33 -4.24
CA VAL A 43 -4.36 2.30 -4.59
C VAL A 43 -3.72 0.91 -4.60
N SER A 44 -4.52 -0.14 -4.39
CA SER A 44 -4.00 -1.52 -4.42
C SER A 44 -3.53 -1.90 -5.82
N PHE A 45 -2.35 -2.51 -5.88
CA PHE A 45 -1.81 -3.06 -7.13
C PHE A 45 -2.65 -4.26 -7.58
N ALA A 46 -2.94 -4.31 -8.87
CA ALA A 46 -3.78 -5.32 -9.52
C ALA A 46 -3.20 -5.70 -10.87
N LEU A 47 -3.67 -6.79 -11.47
CA LEU A 47 -3.15 -7.32 -12.73
C LEU A 47 -3.06 -6.29 -13.88
N GLU A 48 -4.06 -5.41 -14.00
CA GLU A 48 -4.08 -4.35 -15.03
C GLU A 48 -2.90 -3.37 -14.92
N HIS A 49 -2.37 -3.18 -13.71
CA HIS A 49 -1.26 -2.27 -13.47
C HIS A 49 0.06 -2.79 -14.00
N LEU A 50 0.20 -4.10 -14.27
CA LEU A 50 1.37 -4.63 -14.99
C LEU A 50 1.52 -3.95 -16.35
N GLN A 51 0.42 -3.78 -17.08
CA GLN A 51 0.42 -3.07 -18.34
C GLN A 51 0.78 -1.60 -18.13
N GLN A 52 0.30 -0.96 -17.05
CA GLN A 52 0.67 0.42 -16.73
C GLN A 52 2.19 0.59 -16.50
N LEU A 53 2.83 -0.34 -15.79
CA LEU A 53 4.30 -0.34 -15.62
C LEU A 53 5.05 -0.53 -16.95
N GLU A 54 4.47 -1.26 -17.90
CA GLU A 54 5.03 -1.41 -19.24
C GLU A 54 4.91 -0.13 -20.08
N HIS A 55 3.91 0.73 -19.85
CA HIS A 55 3.65 1.91 -20.68
C HIS A 55 4.15 3.23 -20.09
N ARG A 56 4.35 3.30 -18.77
CA ARG A 56 4.75 4.53 -18.07
C ARG A 56 5.98 4.31 -17.22
N ASP A 57 6.69 5.40 -16.95
CA ASP A 57 7.88 5.36 -16.11
C ASP A 57 7.49 5.34 -14.63
N TYR A 58 7.80 4.24 -13.96
CA TYR A 58 7.58 4.02 -12.54
C TYR A 58 8.88 3.77 -11.78
N TRP A 59 8.92 4.24 -10.55
CA TRP A 59 9.91 3.84 -9.57
C TRP A 59 9.31 2.87 -8.56
N VAL A 60 10.15 2.06 -7.92
CA VAL A 60 9.76 1.07 -6.92
C VAL A 60 10.66 1.12 -5.70
N CYS A 61 10.07 0.99 -4.52
CA CYS A 61 10.78 0.76 -3.27
C CYS A 61 10.00 -0.23 -2.40
N GLU A 62 10.67 -0.74 -1.37
CA GLU A 62 10.04 -1.54 -0.33
C GLU A 62 8.91 -0.73 0.36
N LYS A 63 7.83 -1.39 0.79
CA LYS A 63 6.78 -0.78 1.61
C LYS A 63 7.10 -1.01 3.09
N SER A 64 7.46 0.05 3.80
CA SER A 64 7.83 -0.10 5.21
C SER A 64 6.58 -0.37 6.05
N ASP A 65 6.77 -1.09 7.15
CA ASP A 65 5.74 -1.28 8.17
C ASP A 65 5.94 -0.26 9.29
N GLY A 66 5.44 0.96 9.07
CA GLY A 66 5.60 2.10 9.98
C GLY A 66 4.37 2.99 10.10
N VAL A 67 4.58 4.20 10.63
CA VAL A 67 3.56 5.25 10.69
C VAL A 67 3.90 6.33 9.69
N ARG A 68 3.07 6.45 8.65
CA ARG A 68 3.21 7.54 7.67
C ARG A 68 2.93 8.89 8.31
N VAL A 69 3.85 9.83 8.09
CA VAL A 69 3.74 11.22 8.53
C VAL A 69 4.32 12.16 7.48
N LEU A 70 3.78 13.36 7.36
CA LEU A 70 4.47 14.45 6.69
C LEU A 70 5.37 15.15 7.70
N PHE A 71 6.60 15.43 7.30
CA PHE A 71 7.54 16.25 8.05
C PHE A 71 7.41 17.70 7.57
N PHE A 72 6.93 18.58 8.45
CA PHE A 72 6.79 20.01 8.17
C PHE A 72 7.81 20.82 8.98
N LEU A 73 8.79 21.37 8.29
CA LEU A 73 9.70 22.39 8.81
C LEU A 73 9.07 23.77 8.58
N GLN A 74 8.81 24.50 9.65
CA GLN A 74 8.36 25.89 9.60
C GLN A 74 9.51 26.80 10.03
N THR A 75 9.72 27.90 9.31
CA THR A 75 10.77 28.87 9.63
C THR A 75 10.20 30.26 9.80
N ASP A 76 10.42 30.88 10.95
CA ASP A 76 10.17 32.32 11.11
C ASP A 76 11.39 33.09 10.60
N LEU A 77 11.24 33.74 9.45
CA LEU A 77 12.30 34.54 8.83
C LEU A 77 12.69 35.78 9.64
N THR A 78 11.84 36.24 10.55
CA THR A 78 12.11 37.42 11.37
C THR A 78 13.10 37.10 12.48
N SER A 79 12.87 35.98 13.18
CA SER A 79 13.74 35.51 14.26
C SER A 79 14.84 34.54 13.81
N GLY A 80 14.71 33.97 12.60
CA GLY A 80 15.59 32.90 12.11
C GLY A 80 15.36 31.55 12.78
N THR A 81 14.27 31.39 13.55
CA THR A 81 13.96 30.17 14.29
C THR A 81 13.22 29.16 13.42
N GLN A 82 13.42 27.88 13.73
CA GLN A 82 12.78 26.75 13.06
C GLN A 82 11.99 25.92 14.05
N ALA A 83 10.80 25.50 13.63
CA ALA A 83 9.97 24.53 14.33
C ALA A 83 9.70 23.34 13.40
N VAL A 84 9.71 22.13 13.95
CA VAL A 84 9.40 20.90 13.21
C VAL A 84 8.09 20.34 13.72
N TYR A 85 7.21 19.98 12.80
CA TYR A 85 5.96 19.32 13.06
C TYR A 85 5.90 18.02 12.26
N LEU A 86 5.41 16.95 12.88
CA LEU A 86 4.95 15.77 12.17
C LEU A 86 3.43 15.85 11.99
N ILE A 87 2.94 15.48 10.82
CA ILE A 87 1.52 15.52 10.47
C ILE A 87 1.07 14.11 10.12
N ASP A 88 0.16 13.53 10.89
CA ASP A 88 -0.34 12.19 10.62
C ASP A 88 -1.49 12.18 9.60
N ARG A 89 -1.95 10.98 9.23
CA ARG A 89 -3.07 10.78 8.29
C ARG A 89 -4.41 11.37 8.77
N HIS A 90 -4.57 11.59 10.08
CA HIS A 90 -5.76 12.19 10.67
C HIS A 90 -5.69 13.72 10.65
N ASN A 91 -4.58 14.27 10.13
CA ASN A 91 -4.28 15.70 10.08
C ASN A 91 -4.06 16.29 11.48
N ASP A 92 -3.56 15.48 12.41
CA ASP A 92 -3.09 15.91 13.72
C ASP A 92 -1.60 16.26 13.66
N TYR A 93 -1.22 17.32 14.37
CA TYR A 93 0.12 17.89 14.34
C TYR A 93 0.86 17.61 15.65
N TYR A 94 2.13 17.25 15.55
CA TYR A 94 3.01 16.91 16.66
C TYR A 94 4.27 17.76 16.59
N GLU A 95 4.49 18.65 17.54
CA GLU A 95 5.70 19.50 17.58
C GLU A 95 6.89 18.71 18.11
N VAL A 96 7.98 18.68 17.35
CA VAL A 96 9.19 17.92 17.66
C VAL A 96 10.39 18.86 17.81
N PRO A 97 10.96 18.99 19.03
CA PRO A 97 12.12 19.84 19.24
C PRO A 97 13.43 19.19 18.76
N GLY A 98 14.51 19.96 18.77
CA GLY A 98 15.88 19.43 18.62
C GLY A 98 16.38 19.29 17.19
N PHE A 99 15.62 19.80 16.21
CA PHE A 99 16.00 19.83 14.80
C PHE A 99 16.35 21.25 14.34
N TRP A 100 17.36 21.35 13.48
CA TRP A 100 17.69 22.55 12.73
C TRP A 100 18.21 22.13 11.34
N PHE A 101 17.78 22.85 10.30
CA PHE A 101 18.08 22.54 8.91
C PHE A 101 18.75 23.73 8.23
N PRO A 102 20.01 23.59 7.79
CA PRO A 102 20.70 24.65 7.04
C PRO A 102 20.14 24.79 5.63
N HIS A 103 20.09 26.03 5.14
CA HIS A 103 19.73 26.34 3.76
C HIS A 103 20.75 25.71 2.78
N HIS A 104 20.26 25.18 1.67
CA HIS A 104 21.04 24.38 0.73
C HIS A 104 22.20 25.14 0.04
N GLU A 105 22.00 26.40 -0.34
CA GLU A 105 23.05 27.29 -0.84
C GLU A 105 23.82 28.03 0.26
N ARG A 106 23.10 28.56 1.26
CA ARG A 106 23.66 29.45 2.30
C ARG A 106 23.63 28.77 3.65
N ARG A 107 24.55 27.84 3.90
CA ARG A 107 24.52 26.91 5.06
C ARG A 107 24.47 27.54 6.45
N LYS A 108 24.72 28.85 6.58
CA LYS A 108 24.59 29.60 7.84
C LYS A 108 23.18 30.16 8.07
N GLU A 109 22.32 30.12 7.05
CA GLU A 109 20.92 30.54 7.11
C GLU A 109 20.02 29.30 7.28
N PRO A 110 18.84 29.45 7.91
CA PRO A 110 17.87 28.36 8.01
C PRO A 110 17.23 28.07 6.66
N LEU A 111 17.04 26.79 6.34
CA LEU A 111 16.16 26.34 5.26
C LEU A 111 14.74 26.83 5.54
N ARG A 112 14.03 27.36 4.55
CA ARG A 112 12.66 27.85 4.73
C ARG A 112 11.63 26.73 4.76
N ASP A 113 10.36 27.12 4.87
CA ASP A 113 9.21 26.21 4.96
C ASP A 113 9.31 25.03 3.99
N THR A 114 9.30 23.81 4.53
CA THR A 114 9.57 22.58 3.77
C THR A 114 8.65 21.46 4.26
N ILE A 115 7.99 20.77 3.34
CA ILE A 115 7.06 19.65 3.60
C ILE A 115 7.55 18.42 2.85
N VAL A 116 7.93 17.39 3.61
CA VAL A 116 8.48 16.12 3.11
C VAL A 116 7.53 14.98 3.48
N ASP A 117 7.27 14.08 2.54
CA ASP A 117 6.48 12.87 2.78
C ASP A 117 7.41 11.71 3.17
N GLY A 118 7.02 10.99 4.20
CA GLY A 118 7.84 9.93 4.76
C GLY A 118 7.10 9.00 5.71
N GLU A 119 7.87 8.08 6.29
CA GLU A 119 7.36 7.07 7.21
C GLU A 119 8.29 6.94 8.41
N LEU A 120 7.71 6.97 9.61
CA LEU A 120 8.42 6.64 10.84
C LEU A 120 8.46 5.12 11.01
N VAL A 121 9.65 4.59 11.21
CA VAL A 121 9.92 3.16 11.44
C VAL A 121 10.79 2.97 12.68
N ILE A 122 10.68 1.81 13.33
CA ILE A 122 11.65 1.37 14.34
C ILE A 122 12.59 0.37 13.67
N ASP A 123 13.84 0.79 13.51
CA ASP A 123 14.92 -0.12 13.12
C ASP A 123 15.40 -0.89 14.34
N VAL A 124 15.56 -2.21 14.21
CA VAL A 124 16.16 -3.09 15.21
C VAL A 124 17.46 -3.64 14.66
N ASP A 125 18.58 -3.26 15.26
CA ASP A 125 19.87 -3.84 14.89
C ASP A 125 19.84 -5.37 15.13
N PRO A 126 20.11 -6.20 14.11
CA PRO A 126 19.96 -7.65 14.23
C PRO A 126 20.93 -8.27 15.24
N ARG A 127 22.09 -7.65 15.47
CA ARG A 127 23.14 -8.11 16.37
C ARG A 127 22.98 -7.55 17.78
N THR A 128 22.81 -6.23 17.92
CA THR A 128 22.77 -5.57 19.22
C THR A 128 21.36 -5.49 19.82
N LYS A 129 20.33 -5.74 19.02
CA LYS A 129 18.90 -5.54 19.35
C LYS A 129 18.56 -4.10 19.76
N LYS A 130 19.46 -3.15 19.51
CA LYS A 130 19.21 -1.74 19.75
C LYS A 130 18.13 -1.25 18.79
N GLU A 131 17.10 -0.64 19.36
CA GLU A 131 16.05 0.03 18.61
C GLU A 131 16.47 1.46 18.25
N THR A 132 16.13 1.92 17.05
CA THR A 132 16.37 3.29 16.58
C THR A 132 15.13 3.77 15.83
N LEU A 133 14.50 4.85 16.31
CA LEU A 133 13.40 5.50 15.61
C LEU A 133 13.97 6.27 14.41
N ARG A 134 13.38 6.08 13.24
CA ARG A 134 13.86 6.68 11.99
C ARG A 134 12.73 7.19 11.12
N PHE A 135 12.88 8.39 10.60
CA PHE A 135 12.05 8.95 9.54
C PHE A 135 12.67 8.63 8.16
N LEU A 136 11.96 7.83 7.37
CA LEU A 136 12.30 7.48 5.99
C LEU A 136 11.57 8.41 5.02
N ALA A 137 12.26 9.42 4.53
CA ALA A 137 11.72 10.37 3.55
C ALA A 137 11.71 9.76 2.14
N PHE A 138 10.61 9.89 1.41
CA PHE A 138 10.46 9.33 0.06
C PHE A 138 9.91 10.29 -1.00
N ASP A 139 9.25 11.40 -0.62
CA ASP A 139 8.79 12.43 -1.57
C ASP A 139 8.85 13.83 -0.91
N CYS A 140 8.64 14.89 -1.70
CA CYS A 140 8.68 16.27 -1.23
C CYS A 140 7.60 17.11 -1.91
N LEU A 141 6.77 17.76 -1.10
CA LEU A 141 5.65 18.59 -1.56
C LEU A 141 6.09 20.05 -1.69
N VAL A 142 6.83 20.54 -0.68
CA VAL A 142 7.28 21.92 -0.57
C VAL A 142 8.73 21.90 -0.09
N VAL A 143 9.59 22.74 -0.65
CA VAL A 143 10.98 22.89 -0.23
C VAL A 143 11.41 24.33 -0.34
N ASP A 144 12.02 24.86 0.72
CA ASP A 144 12.48 26.26 0.77
C ASP A 144 11.38 27.27 0.36
N ALA A 145 10.18 27.08 0.92
CA ALA A 145 8.94 27.80 0.62
C ALA A 145 8.43 27.70 -0.84
N GLN A 146 8.99 26.78 -1.64
CA GLN A 146 8.56 26.53 -3.02
C GLN A 146 7.70 25.28 -3.10
N ASN A 147 6.46 25.43 -3.58
CA ASN A 147 5.62 24.29 -3.95
C ASN A 147 6.22 23.56 -5.16
N VAL A 148 6.51 22.27 -5.00
CA VAL A 148 7.08 21.41 -6.04
C VAL A 148 6.15 20.26 -6.43
N MET A 149 4.91 20.24 -5.93
CA MET A 149 3.93 19.16 -6.19
C MET A 149 3.63 19.00 -7.70
N SER A 150 3.65 20.09 -8.47
CA SER A 150 3.44 20.05 -9.93
C SER A 150 4.62 19.46 -10.73
N ARG A 151 5.78 19.26 -10.10
CA ARG A 151 6.98 18.68 -10.74
C ARG A 151 6.89 17.16 -10.77
N THR A 152 7.62 16.55 -11.69
CA THR A 152 7.81 15.09 -11.78
C THR A 152 8.55 14.55 -10.55
N LEU A 153 8.37 13.25 -10.26
CA LEU A 153 8.96 12.58 -9.09
C LEU A 153 10.48 12.74 -9.04
N ASP A 154 11.18 12.65 -10.17
CA ASP A 154 12.64 12.81 -10.21
C ASP A 154 13.09 14.19 -9.72
N LYS A 155 12.32 15.23 -10.00
CA LYS A 155 12.61 16.60 -9.54
C LYS A 155 12.27 16.77 -8.07
N ARG A 156 11.13 16.24 -7.60
CA ARG A 156 10.74 16.29 -6.18
C ARG A 156 11.72 15.50 -5.31
N TYR A 157 12.08 14.30 -5.72
CA TYR A 157 13.09 13.47 -5.07
C TYR A 157 14.50 14.10 -5.13
N GLY A 158 14.85 14.74 -6.25
CA GLY A 158 16.08 15.52 -6.36
C GLY A 158 16.15 16.68 -5.35
N ARG A 159 15.05 17.41 -5.16
CA ARG A 159 14.93 18.46 -4.14
C ARG A 159 15.02 17.89 -2.72
N LEU A 160 14.33 16.79 -2.44
CA LEU A 160 14.42 16.08 -1.16
C LEU A 160 15.89 15.75 -0.82
N LYS A 161 16.64 15.19 -1.77
CA LYS A 161 18.04 14.80 -1.55
C LYS A 161 18.97 15.99 -1.43
N GLU A 162 18.95 16.89 -2.40
CA GLU A 162 19.97 17.94 -2.51
C GLU A 162 19.69 19.14 -1.61
N TRP A 163 18.42 19.47 -1.35
CA TRP A 163 18.06 20.71 -0.65
C TRP A 163 17.67 20.48 0.81
N PHE A 164 17.01 19.36 1.11
CA PHE A 164 16.62 19.02 2.48
C PHE A 164 17.67 18.12 3.15
N PHE A 165 17.95 16.95 2.58
CA PHE A 165 18.73 15.93 3.28
C PHE A 165 20.24 16.18 3.29
N LYS A 166 20.83 16.54 2.14
CA LYS A 166 22.28 16.70 2.02
C LYS A 166 22.84 17.79 2.94
N PRO A 167 22.29 19.02 3.01
CA PRO A 167 22.78 20.04 3.93
C PRO A 167 22.67 19.61 5.39
N PHE A 168 21.54 19.00 5.77
CA PHE A 168 21.33 18.42 7.10
C PHE A 168 22.37 17.34 7.42
N SER A 169 22.57 16.38 6.51
CA SER A 169 23.54 15.29 6.70
C SER A 169 24.97 15.80 6.88
N MET A 170 25.36 16.82 6.11
CA MET A 170 26.68 17.46 6.26
C MET A 170 26.83 18.15 7.62
N MET A 171 25.80 18.87 8.07
CA MET A 171 25.79 19.47 9.41
C MET A 171 25.89 18.40 10.51
N MET A 172 25.17 17.28 10.39
CA MET A 172 25.23 16.18 11.36
C MET A 172 26.60 15.52 11.41
N GLN A 173 27.35 15.50 10.31
CA GLN A 173 28.73 15.02 10.28
C GLN A 173 29.70 16.00 10.95
N GLU A 174 29.48 17.31 10.76
CA GLU A 174 30.30 18.37 11.37
C GLU A 174 30.02 18.54 12.87
N PHE A 175 28.76 18.34 13.29
CA PHE A 175 28.30 18.50 14.67
C PHE A 175 27.56 17.25 15.20
N PRO A 176 28.24 16.10 15.39
CA PRO A 176 27.57 14.84 15.76
C PRO A 176 26.82 14.88 17.09
N HIS A 177 27.19 15.77 18.02
CA HIS A 177 26.54 15.94 19.31
C HIS A 177 25.08 16.40 19.20
N MET A 178 24.70 17.04 18.07
CA MET A 178 23.32 17.43 17.77
C MET A 178 22.38 16.23 17.65
N ALA A 179 22.90 15.02 17.38
CA ALA A 179 22.08 13.81 17.32
C ALA A 179 21.41 13.49 18.66
N ALA A 180 22.03 13.88 19.79
CA ALA A 180 21.51 13.60 21.12
C ALA A 180 20.21 14.37 21.43
N SER A 181 19.94 15.49 20.74
CA SER A 181 18.70 16.26 20.91
C SER A 181 17.59 15.85 19.95
N GLN A 182 17.87 15.00 18.96
CA GLN A 182 16.89 14.61 17.94
C GLN A 182 16.05 13.43 18.41
N ALA A 183 14.73 13.52 18.19
CA ALA A 183 13.81 12.45 18.56
C ALA A 183 13.96 11.19 17.67
N PHE A 184 14.53 11.33 16.47
CA PHE A 184 14.71 10.25 15.49
C PHE A 184 15.80 10.56 14.47
N ASP A 185 16.36 9.51 13.87
CA ASP A 185 17.25 9.60 12.71
C ASP A 185 16.45 9.98 11.45
N ILE A 186 17.07 10.69 10.50
CA ILE A 186 16.49 10.91 9.17
C ILE A 186 17.30 10.15 8.13
N LYS A 187 16.61 9.45 7.22
CA LYS A 187 17.19 8.88 6.00
C LYS A 187 16.27 9.14 4.81
N VAL A 188 16.86 9.30 3.63
CA VAL A 188 16.12 9.28 2.36
C VAL A 188 16.06 7.84 1.87
N LYS A 189 14.86 7.38 1.54
CA LYS A 189 14.60 6.04 1.01
C LYS A 189 15.33 5.85 -0.32
N ASN A 190 15.99 4.71 -0.50
CA ASN A 190 16.56 4.35 -1.79
C ASN A 190 15.42 3.86 -2.69
N ILE A 191 15.32 4.42 -3.89
CA ILE A 191 14.24 4.12 -4.82
C ILE A 191 14.86 3.62 -6.13
N SER A 192 14.37 2.47 -6.60
CA SER A 192 14.84 1.81 -7.82
C SER A 192 13.89 2.12 -8.99
N PHE A 193 14.33 1.88 -10.22
CA PHE A 193 13.39 1.83 -11.35
C PHE A 193 12.45 0.63 -11.20
N SER A 194 11.23 0.69 -11.74
CA SER A 194 10.23 -0.39 -11.61
C SER A 194 10.73 -1.75 -12.08
N TYR A 195 11.55 -1.81 -13.12
CA TYR A 195 12.18 -3.05 -13.59
C TYR A 195 13.33 -3.56 -12.72
N GLY A 196 13.73 -2.83 -11.69
CA GLY A 196 14.75 -3.21 -10.70
C GLY A 196 14.15 -3.93 -9.48
N VAL A 197 12.91 -4.41 -9.56
CA VAL A 197 12.21 -5.06 -8.45
C VAL A 197 12.94 -6.30 -7.90
N GLU A 198 13.69 -7.01 -8.74
CA GLU A 198 14.50 -8.16 -8.31
C GLU A 198 15.56 -7.77 -7.26
N GLU A 199 16.27 -6.66 -7.48
CA GLU A 199 17.25 -6.13 -6.53
C GLU A 199 16.57 -5.71 -5.22
N VAL A 200 15.35 -5.14 -5.30
CA VAL A 200 14.59 -4.78 -4.10
C VAL A 200 14.27 -6.03 -3.26
N PHE A 201 13.84 -7.13 -3.89
CA PHE A 201 13.54 -8.37 -3.17
C PHE A 201 14.77 -9.12 -2.65
N GLN A 202 15.85 -9.17 -3.42
CA GLN A 202 17.00 -10.03 -3.11
C GLN A 202 18.08 -9.32 -2.27
N VAL A 203 18.15 -7.98 -2.35
CA VAL A 203 19.23 -7.20 -1.72
C VAL A 203 18.66 -6.21 -0.71
N VAL A 204 17.68 -5.39 -1.12
CA VAL A 204 17.19 -4.28 -0.27
C VAL A 204 16.40 -4.80 0.93
N ILE A 205 15.33 -5.57 0.68
CA ILE A 205 14.43 -6.09 1.73
C ILE A 205 15.18 -6.93 2.77
N PRO A 206 16.05 -7.89 2.40
CA PRO A 206 16.81 -8.68 3.38
C PRO A 206 17.80 -7.87 4.23
N ALA A 207 18.20 -6.68 3.77
CA ALA A 207 19.11 -5.78 4.48
C ALA A 207 18.38 -4.76 5.37
N LEU A 208 17.04 -4.74 5.40
CA LEU A 208 16.28 -3.83 6.24
C LEU A 208 16.40 -4.21 7.72
N HIS A 209 16.34 -3.20 8.57
CA HIS A 209 16.28 -3.37 10.03
C HIS A 209 14.86 -3.15 10.59
N HIS A 210 13.89 -2.85 9.73
CA HIS A 210 12.48 -2.67 10.07
C HIS A 210 11.61 -3.68 9.30
N GLY A 211 10.33 -3.77 9.66
CA GLY A 211 9.36 -4.60 8.95
C GLY A 211 9.07 -4.06 7.54
N ASN A 212 8.82 -4.98 6.61
CA ASN A 212 8.37 -4.70 5.26
C ASN A 212 7.11 -5.54 5.00
N ASP A 213 6.11 -4.96 4.35
CA ASP A 213 4.84 -5.63 4.06
C ASP A 213 4.45 -5.53 2.57
N GLY A 214 5.43 -5.30 1.69
CA GLY A 214 5.20 -5.23 0.24
C GLY A 214 6.10 -4.23 -0.49
N LEU A 215 5.56 -3.62 -1.55
CA LEU A 215 6.24 -2.65 -2.40
C LEU A 215 5.36 -1.41 -2.65
N ILE A 216 5.99 -0.28 -2.94
CA ILE A 216 5.34 0.93 -3.43
C ILE A 216 5.90 1.27 -4.81
N TYR A 217 5.00 1.36 -5.79
CA TYR A 217 5.29 1.86 -7.12
C TYR A 217 4.77 3.29 -7.26
N THR A 218 5.63 4.22 -7.61
CA THR A 218 5.28 5.64 -7.79
C THR A 218 5.59 6.06 -9.22
N CYS A 219 4.59 6.61 -9.92
CA CYS A 219 4.78 7.12 -11.27
C CYS A 219 5.73 8.32 -11.27
N VAL A 220 6.67 8.33 -12.22
CA VAL A 220 7.70 9.38 -12.33
C VAL A 220 7.11 10.65 -12.94
N GLU A 221 6.25 10.49 -13.94
CA GLU A 221 5.76 11.57 -14.80
C GLU A 221 4.68 12.42 -14.15
N THR A 222 3.95 11.89 -13.16
CA THR A 222 2.76 12.56 -12.63
C THR A 222 3.11 13.55 -11.51
N PRO A 223 2.38 14.67 -11.43
CA PRO A 223 2.37 15.54 -10.26
C PRO A 223 2.04 14.77 -8.98
N TYR A 224 2.47 15.30 -7.84
CA TYR A 224 1.98 14.87 -6.54
C TYR A 224 0.55 15.37 -6.36
N ALA A 225 -0.38 14.47 -6.05
CA ALA A 225 -1.79 14.79 -5.80
C ALA A 225 -2.18 14.52 -4.34
N SER A 226 -2.97 15.43 -3.74
CA SER A 226 -3.54 15.20 -2.41
C SER A 226 -4.74 14.26 -2.48
N GLY A 227 -4.86 13.34 -1.51
CA GLY A 227 -5.91 12.31 -1.52
C GLY A 227 -5.53 11.11 -2.39
N THR A 228 -6.53 10.32 -2.83
CA THR A 228 -6.28 9.09 -3.60
C THR A 228 -5.59 9.38 -4.93
N ASP A 229 -4.43 8.76 -5.15
CA ASP A 229 -3.68 8.87 -6.39
C ASP A 229 -3.61 7.49 -7.09
N PRO A 230 -4.28 7.32 -8.25
CA PRO A 230 -4.24 6.07 -9.00
C PRO A 230 -2.87 5.78 -9.62
N ASN A 231 -1.92 6.71 -9.54
CA ASN A 231 -0.57 6.55 -10.04
C ASN A 231 0.43 6.11 -8.97
N ILE A 232 -0.01 5.95 -7.71
CA ILE A 232 0.78 5.37 -6.62
C ILE A 232 0.15 4.04 -6.24
N LEU A 233 0.90 2.95 -6.43
CA LEU A 233 0.39 1.60 -6.28
C LEU A 233 1.06 0.94 -5.08
N LYS A 234 0.26 0.44 -4.14
CA LYS A 234 0.73 -0.43 -3.05
C LYS A 234 0.55 -1.88 -3.47
N TRP A 235 1.65 -2.60 -3.59
CA TRP A 235 1.63 -4.03 -3.84
C TRP A 235 1.90 -4.78 -2.55
N LYS A 236 1.12 -5.83 -2.31
CA LYS A 236 1.36 -6.84 -1.28
C LYS A 236 1.24 -8.21 -1.93
N PRO A 237 2.03 -9.22 -1.51
CA PRO A 237 1.80 -10.59 -1.95
C PRO A 237 0.35 -11.00 -1.63
N PRO A 238 -0.45 -11.45 -2.61
CA PRO A 238 -1.80 -11.92 -2.35
C PRO A 238 -1.86 -13.02 -1.29
N SER A 239 -0.88 -13.93 -1.32
CA SER A 239 -0.63 -14.97 -0.33
C SER A 239 -0.36 -14.46 1.10
N GLU A 240 0.05 -13.21 1.28
CA GLU A 240 0.25 -12.58 2.60
C GLU A 240 -0.96 -11.75 3.06
N ASN A 241 -1.99 -11.58 2.23
CA ASN A 241 -3.22 -10.94 2.66
C ASN A 241 -4.00 -11.89 3.58
N SER A 242 -4.24 -11.42 4.80
CA SER A 242 -5.01 -12.15 5.79
C SER A 242 -6.39 -11.55 6.03
N ILE A 243 -7.32 -12.40 6.46
CA ILE A 243 -8.67 -12.02 6.85
C ILE A 243 -8.96 -12.61 8.22
N ASP A 244 -9.56 -11.82 9.11
CA ASP A 244 -10.04 -12.31 10.39
C ASP A 244 -11.51 -12.75 10.26
N PHE A 245 -11.79 -14.03 10.47
CA PHE A 245 -13.14 -14.58 10.53
C PHE A 245 -13.45 -15.10 11.92
N LYS A 246 -14.74 -15.31 12.21
CA LYS A 246 -15.15 -16.13 13.36
C LYS A 246 -15.18 -17.60 12.94
N LEU A 247 -14.46 -18.44 13.65
CA LEU A 247 -14.44 -19.88 13.44
C LEU A 247 -15.60 -20.53 14.21
N VAL A 248 -16.38 -21.35 13.52
CA VAL A 248 -17.53 -22.07 14.09
C VAL A 248 -17.46 -23.54 13.69
N LEU A 249 -17.35 -24.42 14.67
CA LEU A 249 -17.22 -25.86 14.46
C LEU A 249 -18.61 -26.48 14.35
N ARG A 250 -18.82 -27.29 13.31
CA ARG A 250 -20.05 -28.06 13.07
C ARG A 250 -19.72 -29.54 13.08
N PHE A 251 -19.91 -30.17 14.22
CA PHE A 251 -19.68 -31.60 14.40
C PHE A 251 -20.78 -32.43 13.74
N PRO A 252 -20.45 -33.56 13.09
CA PRO A 252 -21.44 -34.47 12.55
C PRO A 252 -22.25 -35.12 13.67
N ALA A 253 -23.41 -35.68 13.34
CA ALA A 253 -24.25 -36.38 14.31
C ALA A 253 -23.59 -37.68 14.80
N SER A 254 -23.79 -38.01 16.08
CA SER A 254 -23.29 -39.23 16.68
C SER A 254 -24.00 -40.47 16.13
N LYS A 255 -23.22 -41.52 15.86
CA LYS A 255 -23.73 -42.82 15.42
C LYS A 255 -24.70 -43.46 16.42
N SER A 256 -24.55 -43.17 17.72
CA SER A 256 -25.41 -43.70 18.78
C SER A 256 -26.64 -42.84 19.05
N ASN A 257 -26.61 -41.55 18.71
CA ASN A 257 -27.75 -40.65 18.85
C ASN A 257 -27.66 -39.50 17.84
N LEU A 258 -28.51 -39.55 16.81
CA LEU A 258 -28.52 -38.59 15.71
C LEU A 258 -28.87 -37.15 16.12
N SER A 259 -29.43 -36.93 17.32
CA SER A 259 -29.72 -35.58 17.84
C SER A 259 -28.56 -34.96 18.61
N LYS A 260 -27.43 -35.67 18.79
CA LYS A 260 -26.25 -35.19 19.49
C LYS A 260 -25.04 -35.13 18.55
N PRO A 261 -24.18 -34.11 18.70
CA PRO A 261 -22.92 -34.05 17.95
C PRO A 261 -21.93 -35.13 18.42
N ASP A 262 -21.14 -35.65 17.49
CA ASP A 262 -19.96 -36.47 17.73
C ASP A 262 -18.72 -35.57 17.86
N TYR A 263 -18.35 -35.25 19.10
CA TYR A 263 -17.17 -34.42 19.38
C TYR A 263 -15.83 -35.11 19.11
N HIS A 264 -15.81 -36.43 18.83
CA HIS A 264 -14.59 -37.15 18.47
C HIS A 264 -14.35 -37.16 16.96
N ALA A 265 -15.40 -36.97 16.16
CA ALA A 265 -15.30 -36.83 14.73
C ALA A 265 -14.75 -35.45 14.32
N LYS A 266 -14.13 -35.40 13.14
CA LYS A 266 -13.67 -34.14 12.54
C LYS A 266 -14.88 -33.27 12.17
N PRO A 267 -14.98 -32.03 12.68
CA PRO A 267 -16.08 -31.13 12.33
C PRO A 267 -15.87 -30.51 10.95
N PHE A 268 -16.93 -29.89 10.43
CA PHE A 268 -16.80 -28.85 9.41
C PHE A 268 -16.39 -27.54 10.09
N PHE A 269 -15.33 -26.90 9.59
CA PHE A 269 -14.74 -25.70 10.18
C PHE A 269 -15.27 -24.46 9.45
N ALA A 270 -16.44 -23.97 9.87
CA ALA A 270 -17.10 -22.86 9.20
C ALA A 270 -16.42 -21.52 9.52
N LEU A 271 -16.11 -20.74 8.49
CA LEU A 271 -15.68 -19.35 8.61
C LEU A 271 -16.91 -18.45 8.48
N HIS A 272 -17.12 -17.59 9.48
CA HIS A 272 -18.22 -16.65 9.54
C HIS A 272 -17.71 -15.21 9.46
N VAL A 273 -18.35 -14.40 8.62
CA VAL A 273 -18.04 -12.97 8.43
C VAL A 273 -18.88 -12.11 9.37
N TYR A 274 -18.27 -11.05 9.90
CA TYR A 274 -18.95 -10.11 10.77
C TYR A 274 -19.77 -9.09 9.96
N CYS A 275 -21.07 -8.99 10.26
CA CYS A 275 -22.04 -8.14 9.55
C CYS A 275 -22.52 -6.95 10.38
N GLY A 276 -21.81 -6.60 11.46
CA GLY A 276 -22.19 -5.52 12.38
C GLY A 276 -23.00 -6.03 13.58
N ASP A 277 -23.45 -5.10 14.42
CA ASP A 277 -24.26 -5.43 15.59
C ASP A 277 -25.76 -5.29 15.26
N GLU A 278 -26.54 -6.30 15.60
CA GLU A 278 -28.00 -6.28 15.54
C GLU A 278 -28.54 -6.36 16.97
N GLN A 279 -29.26 -5.31 17.41
CA GLN A 279 -29.76 -5.19 18.79
C GLN A 279 -28.67 -5.33 19.87
N GLY A 280 -27.47 -4.82 19.58
CA GLY A 280 -26.32 -4.88 20.50
C GLY A 280 -25.65 -6.26 20.60
N ARG A 281 -25.95 -7.18 19.67
CA ARG A 281 -25.27 -8.47 19.55
C ARG A 281 -24.56 -8.57 18.20
N PRO A 282 -23.31 -9.09 18.19
CA PRO A 282 -22.60 -9.32 16.93
C PRO A 282 -23.34 -10.27 16.01
N LYS A 283 -23.65 -9.81 14.80
CA LYS A 283 -24.24 -10.61 13.74
C LYS A 283 -23.14 -11.22 12.87
N TYR A 284 -23.26 -12.51 12.63
CA TYR A 284 -22.35 -13.27 11.80
C TYR A 284 -23.10 -14.08 10.75
N GLU A 285 -22.58 -14.12 9.54
CA GLU A 285 -23.11 -14.91 8.43
C GLU A 285 -22.07 -15.95 7.98
N PRO A 286 -22.48 -17.18 7.60
CA PRO A 286 -21.57 -18.15 7.00
C PRO A 286 -20.91 -17.55 5.75
N TYR A 287 -19.59 -17.75 5.61
CA TYR A 287 -18.82 -17.21 4.49
C TYR A 287 -18.20 -18.32 3.65
N ASP A 288 -17.38 -19.17 4.27
CA ASP A 288 -16.62 -20.24 3.62
C ASP A 288 -16.14 -21.30 4.63
N GLU A 289 -15.28 -22.23 4.22
CA GLU A 289 -14.67 -23.26 5.06
C GLU A 289 -13.17 -23.01 5.30
N LEU A 290 -12.73 -23.23 6.54
CA LEU A 290 -11.31 -23.37 6.88
C LEU A 290 -10.87 -24.81 6.59
N PHE A 291 -9.89 -24.98 5.71
CA PHE A 291 -9.31 -26.29 5.51
C PHE A 291 -8.37 -26.63 6.66
N VAL A 292 -8.64 -27.76 7.32
CA VAL A 292 -7.82 -28.35 8.38
C VAL A 292 -7.60 -29.80 7.97
N ASP A 293 -6.35 -30.26 7.87
CA ASP A 293 -6.08 -31.67 7.57
C ASP A 293 -6.29 -32.56 8.81
N ASP A 294 -6.14 -33.88 8.66
CA ASP A 294 -6.40 -34.82 9.75
C ASP A 294 -5.34 -34.73 10.86
N ASP A 295 -4.07 -34.52 10.49
CA ASP A 295 -2.98 -34.40 11.46
C ASP A 295 -3.09 -33.08 12.25
N GLU A 296 -3.43 -31.98 11.58
CA GLU A 296 -3.73 -30.69 12.21
C GLU A 296 -4.91 -30.79 13.17
N TRP A 297 -5.95 -31.54 12.81
CA TRP A 297 -7.09 -31.76 13.70
C TRP A 297 -6.71 -32.56 14.94
N GLU A 298 -5.90 -33.62 14.80
CA GLU A 298 -5.37 -34.35 15.96
C GLU A 298 -4.51 -33.45 16.86
N MET A 299 -3.66 -32.60 16.28
CA MET A 299 -2.88 -31.61 17.03
C MET A 299 -3.79 -30.63 17.77
N MET A 300 -4.82 -30.09 17.11
CA MET A 300 -5.81 -29.20 17.71
C MET A 300 -6.55 -29.85 18.88
N LYS A 301 -6.94 -31.13 18.77
CA LYS A 301 -7.54 -31.86 19.89
C LYS A 301 -6.57 -32.03 21.06
N SER A 302 -5.30 -32.36 20.76
CA SER A 302 -4.28 -32.60 21.77
C SER A 302 -3.89 -31.34 22.57
N SER A 303 -4.09 -30.14 22.01
CA SER A 303 -3.76 -28.89 22.71
C SER A 303 -4.67 -28.61 23.91
N GLY A 304 -5.89 -29.16 23.91
CA GLY A 304 -6.91 -28.87 24.91
C GLY A 304 -7.45 -27.43 24.88
N GLU A 305 -7.06 -26.64 23.87
CA GLU A 305 -7.49 -25.26 23.69
C GLU A 305 -8.94 -25.22 23.21
N GLN A 306 -9.75 -24.28 23.72
CA GLN A 306 -11.07 -24.02 23.13
C GLN A 306 -10.87 -23.34 21.77
N ILE A 307 -11.36 -23.96 20.69
CA ILE A 307 -11.15 -23.50 19.31
C ILE A 307 -12.43 -22.88 18.73
N ASP A 308 -13.59 -23.40 19.15
CA ASP A 308 -14.88 -22.91 18.68
C ASP A 308 -15.18 -21.50 19.17
N ASP A 309 -15.94 -20.77 18.35
CA ASP A 309 -16.42 -19.41 18.61
C ASP A 309 -15.32 -18.32 18.70
N ARG A 310 -14.12 -18.59 18.17
CA ARG A 310 -12.97 -17.68 18.23
C ARG A 310 -12.68 -16.96 16.92
N ILE A 311 -12.02 -15.81 17.01
CA ILE A 311 -11.53 -15.10 15.83
C ILE A 311 -10.24 -15.74 15.35
N VAL A 312 -10.21 -16.14 14.09
CA VAL A 312 -9.08 -16.75 13.42
C VAL A 312 -8.63 -15.87 12.25
N GLU A 313 -7.34 -15.58 12.20
CA GLU A 313 -6.68 -14.97 11.06
C GLU A 313 -6.33 -16.07 10.05
N VAL A 314 -6.81 -15.95 8.83
CA VAL A 314 -6.61 -16.91 7.74
C VAL A 314 -5.98 -16.23 6.53
N HIS A 315 -5.33 -17.01 5.68
CA HIS A 315 -4.86 -16.59 4.36
C HIS A 315 -5.33 -17.58 3.29
N TRP A 316 -5.39 -17.14 2.04
CA TRP A 316 -5.73 -18.00 0.91
C TRP A 316 -4.47 -18.71 0.41
N ASP A 317 -4.49 -20.04 0.39
CA ASP A 317 -3.46 -20.83 -0.27
C ASP A 317 -3.85 -21.08 -1.74
N PRO A 318 -3.17 -20.45 -2.72
CA PRO A 318 -3.52 -20.61 -4.12
C PRO A 318 -3.20 -22.01 -4.67
N VAL A 319 -2.31 -22.77 -4.05
CA VAL A 319 -1.90 -24.10 -4.51
C VAL A 319 -2.99 -25.12 -4.23
N THR A 320 -3.49 -25.13 -2.99
CA THR A 320 -4.56 -26.04 -2.59
C THR A 320 -5.95 -25.45 -2.83
N SER A 321 -6.07 -24.15 -3.09
CA SER A 321 -7.33 -23.41 -3.21
C SER A 321 -8.19 -23.51 -1.94
N HIS A 322 -7.58 -23.29 -0.78
CA HIS A 322 -8.25 -23.32 0.51
C HIS A 322 -7.85 -22.16 1.42
N TRP A 323 -8.71 -21.80 2.37
CA TRP A 323 -8.35 -20.96 3.51
C TRP A 323 -7.53 -21.77 4.52
N ARG A 324 -6.39 -21.22 4.92
CA ARG A 324 -5.47 -21.84 5.88
C ARG A 324 -5.28 -20.94 7.09
N LYS A 325 -5.28 -21.54 8.28
CA LYS A 325 -5.13 -20.83 9.56
C LYS A 325 -3.73 -20.23 9.65
N MET A 326 -3.64 -18.97 10.04
CA MET A 326 -2.39 -18.35 10.49
C MET A 326 -2.31 -18.39 12.01
N ARG A 327 -3.27 -17.77 12.71
CA ARG A 327 -3.30 -17.70 14.18
C ARG A 327 -4.69 -17.35 14.71
N PHE A 328 -4.90 -17.54 16.01
CA PHE A 328 -6.06 -16.96 16.68
C PHE A 328 -5.80 -15.49 17.03
N ARG A 329 -6.87 -14.70 17.05
CA ARG A 329 -6.88 -13.25 17.31
C ARG A 329 -7.68 -12.94 18.55
N ASP A 330 -7.18 -13.40 19.69
CA ASP A 330 -7.82 -13.15 20.99
C ASP A 330 -7.76 -11.65 21.39
N ASP A 331 -6.96 -10.85 20.66
CA ASP A 331 -6.93 -9.39 20.75
C ASP A 331 -8.17 -8.70 20.15
N LYS A 332 -8.97 -9.44 19.36
CA LYS A 332 -10.11 -8.88 18.62
C LYS A 332 -11.44 -9.42 19.15
N PRO A 333 -12.41 -8.53 19.45
CA PRO A 333 -13.74 -8.96 19.85
C PRO A 333 -14.52 -9.56 18.67
N ASN A 334 -14.22 -9.15 17.44
CA ASN A 334 -14.91 -9.57 16.23
C ASN A 334 -13.93 -9.76 15.06
N GLY A 335 -14.36 -10.52 14.06
CA GLY A 335 -13.68 -10.63 12.76
C GLY A 335 -13.74 -9.32 11.96
N ASN A 336 -13.19 -9.33 10.75
CA ASN A 336 -13.30 -8.19 9.85
C ASN A 336 -14.75 -8.01 9.38
N TYR A 337 -15.16 -6.75 9.27
CA TYR A 337 -16.48 -6.40 8.77
C TYR A 337 -16.61 -6.78 7.28
N ARG A 338 -17.81 -7.20 6.86
CA ARG A 338 -18.09 -7.74 5.52
C ARG A 338 -17.49 -6.94 4.37
N THR A 339 -17.61 -5.62 4.36
CA THR A 339 -17.07 -4.80 3.25
C THR A 339 -15.53 -4.79 3.22
N VAL A 340 -14.87 -4.95 4.38
CA VAL A 340 -13.41 -5.11 4.46
C VAL A 340 -13.01 -6.46 3.90
N VAL A 341 -13.74 -7.53 4.27
CA VAL A 341 -13.53 -8.88 3.71
C VAL A 341 -13.65 -8.85 2.19
N GLU A 342 -14.73 -8.29 1.64
CA GLU A 342 -14.96 -8.18 0.19
C GLU A 342 -13.81 -7.42 -0.50
N SER A 343 -13.30 -6.34 0.11
CA SER A 343 -12.16 -5.59 -0.43
C SER A 343 -10.84 -6.37 -0.43
N ILE A 344 -10.58 -7.16 0.62
CA ILE A 344 -9.38 -8.01 0.70
C ILE A 344 -9.49 -9.15 -0.32
N ILE A 345 -10.65 -9.77 -0.45
CA ILE A 345 -10.91 -10.83 -1.43
C ILE A 345 -10.69 -10.34 -2.85
N GLN A 346 -11.18 -9.14 -3.17
CA GLN A 346 -10.90 -8.52 -4.48
C GLN A 346 -9.39 -8.32 -4.68
N SER A 347 -8.66 -7.90 -3.64
CA SER A 347 -7.20 -7.72 -3.69
C SER A 347 -6.45 -9.05 -3.85
N ILE A 348 -6.98 -10.16 -3.32
CA ILE A 348 -6.42 -11.50 -3.52
C ILE A 348 -6.70 -11.97 -4.96
N ALA A 349 -7.93 -11.78 -5.45
CA ALA A 349 -8.36 -12.23 -6.77
C ALA A 349 -7.68 -11.48 -7.93
N ASP A 350 -7.52 -10.17 -7.81
CA ASP A 350 -6.85 -9.32 -8.80
C ASP A 350 -5.34 -9.19 -8.56
N GLY A 351 -4.89 -9.75 -7.44
CA GLY A 351 -3.54 -9.65 -6.94
C GLY A 351 -2.53 -10.31 -7.86
N VAL A 352 -1.29 -9.82 -7.80
CA VAL A 352 -0.18 -10.34 -8.60
C VAL A 352 0.84 -10.94 -7.65
N GLU A 353 1.17 -12.22 -7.79
CA GLU A 353 2.21 -12.84 -6.97
C GLU A 353 3.61 -12.34 -7.33
N LYS A 354 4.55 -12.51 -6.39
CA LYS A 354 5.94 -12.07 -6.53
C LYS A 354 6.59 -12.57 -7.83
N ASP A 355 6.38 -13.84 -8.17
CA ASP A 355 7.00 -14.46 -9.34
C ASP A 355 6.53 -13.82 -10.64
N VAL A 356 5.25 -13.46 -10.73
CA VAL A 356 4.68 -12.77 -11.90
C VAL A 356 5.29 -11.37 -12.07
N LEU A 357 5.54 -10.64 -10.97
CA LEU A 357 6.25 -9.36 -11.03
C LEU A 357 7.68 -9.52 -11.56
N LEU A 358 8.38 -10.56 -11.10
CA LEU A 358 9.75 -10.86 -11.53
C LEU A 358 9.81 -11.23 -13.01
N GLU A 359 8.91 -12.10 -13.49
CA GLU A 359 8.79 -12.47 -14.90
C GLU A 359 8.53 -11.26 -15.81
N ARG A 360 7.72 -10.30 -15.35
CA ARG A 360 7.38 -9.08 -16.09
C ARG A 360 8.49 -8.03 -16.12
N SER A 361 9.47 -8.10 -15.22
CA SER A 361 10.54 -7.10 -15.07
C SER A 361 11.34 -6.87 -16.38
N ALA A 362 11.61 -7.95 -17.14
CA ALA A 362 12.35 -7.87 -18.39
C ALA A 362 11.58 -7.11 -19.48
N VAL A 363 10.27 -7.32 -19.57
CA VAL A 363 9.37 -6.62 -20.52
C VAL A 363 9.29 -5.15 -20.16
N ILE A 364 9.07 -4.84 -18.87
CA ILE A 364 9.05 -3.46 -18.37
C ILE A 364 10.37 -2.74 -18.68
N ARG A 365 11.51 -3.42 -18.48
CA ARG A 365 12.84 -2.88 -18.81
C ARG A 365 12.96 -2.55 -20.30
N HIS A 366 12.56 -3.48 -21.17
CA HIS A 366 12.63 -3.26 -22.61
C HIS A 366 11.77 -2.07 -23.04
N ALA A 367 10.52 -2.01 -22.56
CA ALA A 367 9.60 -0.93 -22.87
C ALA A 367 10.11 0.43 -22.36
N TRP A 368 10.66 0.49 -21.15
CA TRP A 368 11.33 1.68 -20.62
C TRP A 368 12.45 2.15 -21.55
N LYS A 369 13.36 1.24 -21.92
CA LYS A 369 14.49 1.59 -22.79
C LYS A 369 14.04 2.00 -24.19
N ALA A 370 12.94 1.45 -24.70
CA ALA A 370 12.36 1.88 -25.96
C ALA A 370 11.82 3.33 -25.89
N ARG A 371 11.12 3.69 -24.81
CA ARG A 371 10.64 5.08 -24.58
C ARG A 371 11.78 6.09 -24.41
N ALA A 372 12.84 5.69 -23.71
CA ALA A 372 13.98 6.56 -23.42
C ALA A 372 14.90 6.83 -24.63
N ARG A 373 14.72 6.13 -25.75
CA ARG A 373 15.49 6.40 -26.97
C ARG A 373 15.08 7.76 -27.53
N PRO A 374 16.03 8.65 -27.88
CA PRO A 374 15.70 9.88 -28.59
C PRO A 374 14.97 9.50 -29.88
N GLN A 375 13.80 10.09 -30.14
CA GLN A 375 13.21 10.02 -31.46
C GLN A 375 14.22 10.64 -32.44
N GLN A 376 14.77 9.82 -33.34
CA GLN A 376 15.52 10.37 -34.47
C GLN A 376 14.58 11.31 -35.22
N PRO A 377 15.03 12.51 -35.61
CA PRO A 377 14.24 13.38 -36.48
C PRO A 377 13.87 12.55 -37.70
N SER A 378 12.57 12.37 -37.94
CA SER A 378 12.11 11.73 -39.17
C SER A 378 12.66 12.56 -40.33
N GLN A 379 13.58 11.97 -41.10
CA GLN A 379 13.96 12.52 -42.39
C GLN A 379 12.70 12.50 -43.25
N ARG A 380 12.03 13.65 -43.35
CA ARG A 380 11.06 13.89 -44.42
C ARG A 380 11.83 13.78 -45.73
N GLY A 381 11.72 12.63 -46.38
CA GLY A 381 12.11 12.48 -47.79
C GLY A 381 11.28 13.45 -48.64
N PRO A 382 11.82 13.95 -49.76
CA PRO A 382 11.13 14.94 -50.58
C PRO A 382 9.87 14.33 -51.20
N ASP A 383 8.77 15.09 -51.14
CA ASP A 383 7.49 14.79 -51.76
C ASP A 383 7.66 14.52 -53.26
N THR A 384 7.55 13.26 -53.68
CA THR A 384 7.22 12.93 -55.07
C THR A 384 5.72 12.80 -55.20
N ALA A 385 5.09 13.92 -55.56
CA ALA A 385 3.72 13.99 -56.01
C ALA A 385 3.53 13.08 -57.25
N THR A 386 2.78 11.99 -57.09
CA THR A 386 2.25 11.23 -58.22
C THR A 386 0.73 11.28 -58.16
N ARG A 387 0.18 12.17 -58.99
CA ARG A 387 -1.23 12.31 -59.33
C ARG A 387 -1.62 11.15 -60.24
N MET A 388 -2.82 10.56 -60.08
CA MET A 388 -3.62 9.86 -61.11
C MET A 388 -4.97 9.41 -60.47
N PRO A 389 -6.03 9.12 -61.25
CA PRO A 389 -7.32 9.80 -61.10
C PRO A 389 -8.49 8.92 -60.62
N SER A 390 -9.57 9.59 -60.25
CA SER A 390 -10.90 9.08 -59.89
C SER A 390 -11.74 8.63 -61.09
N ASN A 391 -12.36 7.44 -61.04
CA ASN A 391 -13.81 7.24 -61.26
C ASN A 391 -14.28 5.77 -61.17
N GLY A 392 -15.07 5.47 -60.11
CA GLY A 392 -16.26 4.58 -60.03
C GLY A 392 -16.15 3.05 -60.21
N PRO A 393 -17.16 2.24 -59.79
CA PRO A 393 -18.39 2.56 -59.05
C PRO A 393 -18.58 1.77 -57.73
N SER A 394 -19.62 2.17 -56.98
CA SER A 394 -20.14 1.60 -55.75
C SER A 394 -20.59 0.14 -55.85
N VAL A 395 -20.10 -0.72 -54.95
CA VAL A 395 -20.67 -2.04 -54.67
C VAL A 395 -21.16 -2.04 -53.23
N GLY A 396 -22.47 -2.14 -53.07
CA GLY A 396 -23.11 -2.29 -51.77
C GLY A 396 -22.77 -3.64 -51.15
N HIS A 397 -22.24 -3.63 -49.93
CA HIS A 397 -22.16 -4.83 -49.12
C HIS A 397 -23.54 -5.18 -48.56
N ALA A 398 -23.98 -6.40 -48.85
CA ALA A 398 -25.17 -7.03 -48.28
C ALA A 398 -25.08 -7.10 -46.74
N PRO A 399 -26.22 -7.09 -46.01
CA PRO A 399 -26.21 -7.32 -44.57
C PRO A 399 -25.69 -8.74 -44.27
N PRO A 400 -24.99 -8.94 -43.14
CA PRO A 400 -24.50 -10.27 -42.79
C PRO A 400 -25.67 -11.24 -42.59
N PRO A 401 -25.51 -12.53 -42.96
CA PRO A 401 -26.55 -13.53 -42.79
C PRO A 401 -26.90 -13.70 -41.31
N ASN A 402 -28.18 -13.94 -41.06
CA ASN A 402 -28.77 -14.15 -39.75
C ASN A 402 -28.13 -15.39 -39.08
N VAL A 403 -27.17 -15.18 -38.19
CA VAL A 403 -26.54 -16.26 -37.41
C VAL A 403 -27.47 -16.59 -36.24
N PRO A 404 -28.03 -17.81 -36.15
CA PRO A 404 -28.78 -18.20 -34.96
C PRO A 404 -27.85 -18.23 -33.75
N LEU A 405 -28.18 -17.42 -32.74
CA LEU A 405 -27.54 -17.41 -31.43
C LEU A 405 -27.58 -18.82 -30.82
N LYS A 406 -26.43 -19.50 -30.78
CA LYS A 406 -26.22 -20.79 -30.11
C LYS A 406 -25.80 -20.64 -28.64
N TYR A 407 -26.31 -19.62 -27.94
CA TYR A 407 -26.05 -19.47 -26.50
C TYR A 407 -27.36 -19.15 -25.78
N GLY A 408 -27.62 -19.94 -24.74
CA GLY A 408 -28.80 -19.88 -23.88
C GLY A 408 -28.87 -18.63 -22.99
N PRO A 409 -29.81 -18.60 -22.03
CA PRO A 409 -30.14 -17.39 -21.28
C PRO A 409 -28.99 -16.87 -20.41
N LEU A 410 -29.14 -15.61 -20.00
CA LEU A 410 -28.20 -14.71 -19.33
C LEU A 410 -27.36 -15.35 -18.21
N ALA A 411 -26.08 -14.95 -18.19
CA ALA A 411 -25.02 -15.46 -17.34
C ALA A 411 -25.26 -15.26 -15.83
N THR A 412 -25.01 -16.32 -15.06
CA THR A 412 -24.65 -16.28 -13.65
C THR A 412 -23.23 -15.73 -13.48
N SER A 413 -22.99 -15.03 -12.36
CA SER A 413 -21.76 -14.28 -12.04
C SER A 413 -20.42 -14.97 -12.41
N ARG A 414 -19.46 -14.19 -12.93
CA ARG A 414 -18.12 -14.65 -13.38
C ARG A 414 -17.15 -15.04 -12.25
N TRP A 415 -17.54 -14.88 -10.98
CA TRP A 415 -16.65 -15.07 -9.82
C TRP A 415 -16.74 -16.44 -9.15
N SER A 416 -17.31 -17.43 -9.84
CA SER A 416 -17.60 -18.78 -9.34
C SER A 416 -16.38 -19.62 -8.88
N ARG A 417 -15.13 -19.14 -8.99
CA ARG A 417 -13.94 -19.93 -8.63
C ARG A 417 -13.32 -19.62 -7.25
N VAL A 418 -13.55 -18.41 -6.73
CA VAL A 418 -13.13 -18.00 -5.36
C VAL A 418 -14.30 -18.11 -4.38
N SER A 419 -15.44 -18.53 -4.90
CA SER A 419 -16.72 -18.40 -4.26
C SER A 419 -17.34 -19.77 -4.44
N GLY A 420 -17.18 -20.62 -3.42
CA GLY A 420 -17.62 -22.02 -3.41
C GLY A 420 -19.09 -22.19 -3.81
N PRO A 421 -19.55 -23.44 -3.99
CA PRO A 421 -20.87 -23.71 -4.54
C PRO A 421 -21.98 -23.03 -3.71
N PRO A 422 -23.06 -22.53 -4.36
CA PRO A 422 -24.15 -21.80 -3.70
C PRO A 422 -24.87 -22.61 -2.62
N ILE A 423 -24.71 -23.94 -2.65
CA ILE A 423 -25.05 -24.84 -1.56
C ILE A 423 -23.88 -25.81 -1.37
N PHE A 424 -23.32 -25.82 -0.17
CA PHE A 424 -22.34 -26.82 0.26
C PHE A 424 -22.78 -27.39 1.61
N ALA A 425 -22.81 -28.73 1.74
CA ALA A 425 -23.23 -29.43 2.95
C ALA A 425 -24.58 -28.97 3.55
N GLY A 426 -25.52 -28.52 2.71
CA GLY A 426 -26.87 -28.11 3.13
C GLY A 426 -26.98 -26.65 3.61
N MET A 427 -25.92 -25.85 3.53
CA MET A 427 -25.98 -24.41 3.77
C MET A 427 -26.12 -23.66 2.45
N GLN A 428 -27.15 -22.82 2.33
CA GLN A 428 -27.29 -21.86 1.24
C GLN A 428 -26.41 -20.64 1.54
N ARG A 429 -25.64 -20.22 0.54
CA ARG A 429 -24.84 -19.01 0.59
C ARG A 429 -25.69 -17.74 0.51
#